data_AF-A0A5P9K462-F1
#
_entry.id   AF-A0A5P9K462-F1
#
_cell.length_a   1.000
_cell.length_b   1.000
_cell.length_c   1.000
_cell.angle_alpha   90.00
_cell.angle_beta   90.00
_cell.angle_gamma   90.00
#
_symmetry.space_group_name_H-M   'P 1'
#
loop_
_entity.id
_entity.type
_entity.pdbx_description
1 polymer ?
#
loop_
_entity_poly.entity_id
_entity_poly.type
_entity_poly.pdbx_seq_one_letter_code
_entity_poly.pdbx_strand_id
1 'polypeptide(L)'
;VAGDSKNDPPQEAGSFTAQVIILNHPGQINAGYAPVLDCHTAHIACKFNELKEKIDRRSGKKLEDNPKSLKSGDAAIVDMIPGKPMCVESFSEY
;
A
#
# COMPACT_ATOMS: atom_id res chain seq x y z
N VAL A 1 -15.08 4.06 8.69
CA VAL A 1 -16.00 3.86 7.56
C VAL A 1 -17.33 3.37 8.13
N ALA A 2 -18.46 3.71 7.54
CA ALA A 2 -19.77 3.19 7.93
C ALA A 2 -20.47 2.67 6.67
N GLY A 3 -21.09 1.50 6.74
CA GLY A 3 -21.77 0.84 5.63
C GLY A 3 -23.01 0.07 6.08
N ASP A 4 -23.80 -0.42 5.13
CA ASP A 4 -25.00 -1.20 5.43
C ASP A 4 -24.61 -2.57 6.00
N SER A 5 -25.06 -2.86 7.22
CA SER A 5 -24.80 -4.14 7.90
C SER A 5 -25.29 -5.38 7.13
N LYS A 6 -26.20 -5.21 6.18
CA LYS A 6 -26.82 -6.31 5.42
C LYS A 6 -26.29 -6.43 3.99
N ASN A 7 -25.49 -5.48 3.53
CA ASN A 7 -25.00 -5.44 2.17
C ASN A 7 -23.53 -5.01 2.16
N ASP A 8 -22.66 -6.02 2.19
CA ASP A 8 -21.20 -5.88 2.22
C ASP A 8 -20.69 -4.90 3.30
N PRO A 9 -20.83 -5.26 4.60
CA PRO A 9 -20.40 -4.39 5.68
C PRO A 9 -18.88 -4.21 5.67
N PRO A 10 -18.37 -2.98 5.86
CA PRO A 10 -16.93 -2.70 5.85
C PRO A 10 -16.20 -3.47 6.96
N GLN A 11 -15.05 -4.05 6.62
CA GLN A 11 -14.27 -4.90 7.54
C GLN A 11 -12.89 -4.32 7.84
N GLU A 12 -12.27 -4.83 8.90
CA GLU A 12 -10.87 -4.52 9.22
C GLU A 12 -9.93 -5.26 8.26
N ALA A 13 -8.95 -4.54 7.71
CA ALA A 13 -7.89 -5.10 6.88
C ALA A 13 -6.68 -5.50 7.74
N GLY A 14 -6.38 -6.79 7.82
CA GLY A 14 -5.17 -7.29 8.50
C GLY A 14 -3.89 -6.99 7.71
N SER A 15 -3.94 -7.14 6.39
CA SER A 15 -2.95 -6.64 5.44
C SER A 15 -3.62 -6.31 4.13
N PHE A 16 -3.00 -5.46 3.32
CA PHE A 16 -3.48 -5.15 1.98
C PHE A 16 -2.30 -4.95 1.04
N THR A 17 -2.49 -5.35 -0.22
CA THR A 17 -1.51 -5.11 -1.27
C THR A 17 -1.93 -3.90 -2.08
N ALA A 18 -1.03 -2.95 -2.29
CA ALA A 18 -1.31 -1.77 -3.10
C ALA A 18 -0.15 -1.42 -4.04
N GLN A 19 -0.52 -0.76 -5.14
CA GLN A 19 0.44 -0.12 -6.03
C GLN A 19 0.89 1.20 -5.42
N VAL A 20 2.19 1.34 -5.19
CA VAL A 20 2.82 2.58 -4.71
C VAL A 20 3.66 3.20 -5.81
N ILE A 21 3.67 4.53 -5.86
CA ILE A 21 4.58 5.31 -6.69
C ILE A 21 5.38 6.20 -5.75
N ILE A 22 6.70 6.01 -5.74
CA ILE A 22 7.59 6.78 -4.87
C ILE A 22 7.81 8.15 -5.51
N LEU A 23 7.39 9.20 -4.81
CA LEU A 23 7.61 10.60 -5.23
C LEU A 23 8.97 11.10 -4.72
N ASN A 24 9.07 12.36 -4.34
CA ASN A 24 10.32 13.02 -3.91
C ASN A 24 10.74 12.60 -2.49
N HIS A 25 11.15 11.35 -2.31
CA HIS A 25 11.66 10.84 -1.04
C HIS A 25 13.20 10.89 -0.99
N PRO A 26 13.80 11.55 0.03
CA PRO A 26 15.25 11.57 0.19
C PRO A 26 15.74 10.21 0.70
N GLY A 27 16.18 9.34 -0.21
CA GLY A 27 16.82 8.07 0.12
C GLY A 27 16.19 6.87 -0.59
N GLN A 28 16.24 5.74 0.10
CA GLN A 28 15.72 4.46 -0.37
C GLN A 28 14.75 3.90 0.68
N ILE A 29 13.65 3.32 0.19
CA ILE A 29 12.64 2.65 1.00
C ILE A 29 12.90 1.15 0.93
N ASN A 30 13.06 0.52 2.09
CA ASN A 30 13.26 -0.92 2.21
C ASN A 30 12.05 -1.56 2.89
N ALA A 31 11.95 -2.90 2.80
CA ALA A 31 11.00 -3.65 3.61
C ALA A 31 11.18 -3.31 5.11
N GLY A 32 10.07 -3.11 5.81
CA GLY A 32 10.02 -2.64 7.18
C GLY A 32 9.83 -1.13 7.33
N TYR A 33 9.92 -0.33 6.27
CA TYR A 33 9.58 1.09 6.31
C TYR A 33 8.12 1.28 6.72
N ALA A 34 7.86 2.15 7.69
CA ALA A 34 6.52 2.34 8.27
C ALA A 34 6.08 3.81 8.23
N PRO A 35 5.75 4.35 7.05
CA PRO A 35 5.22 5.70 6.93
C PRO A 35 3.78 5.76 7.46
N VAL A 36 3.31 6.97 7.72
CA VAL A 36 1.89 7.23 7.95
C VAL A 36 1.17 7.30 6.61
N LEU A 37 0.09 6.54 6.49
CA LEU A 37 -0.81 6.55 5.35
C LEU A 37 -2.07 7.34 5.71
N ASP A 38 -2.38 8.28 4.82
CA ASP A 38 -3.69 8.92 4.76
C ASP A 38 -4.55 8.16 3.75
N CYS A 39 -5.65 7.59 4.22
CA CYS A 39 -6.62 6.90 3.37
C CYS A 39 -8.02 7.31 3.80
N HIS A 40 -8.75 8.01 2.93
CA HIS A 40 -10.04 8.63 3.25
C HIS A 40 -9.91 9.60 4.44
N THR A 41 -10.44 9.21 5.60
CA THR A 41 -10.32 9.94 6.87
C THR A 41 -9.40 9.26 7.88
N ALA A 42 -8.81 8.11 7.51
CA ALA A 42 -7.86 7.39 8.35
C ALA A 42 -6.45 7.97 8.18
N HIS A 43 -5.74 8.10 9.31
CA HIS A 43 -4.35 8.55 9.41
C HIS A 43 -3.59 7.55 10.29
N ILE A 44 -2.99 6.53 9.67
CA ILE A 44 -2.44 5.36 10.39
C ILE A 44 -1.06 4.99 9.82
N ALA A 45 -0.12 4.67 10.71
CA ALA A 45 1.17 4.11 10.29
C ALA A 45 0.99 2.69 9.72
N CYS A 46 1.43 2.47 8.49
CA CYS A 46 1.40 1.14 7.87
C CYS A 46 2.81 0.70 7.52
N LYS A 47 3.17 -0.52 7.93
CA LYS A 47 4.47 -1.12 7.64
C LYS A 47 4.46 -1.72 6.24
N PHE A 48 5.47 -1.38 5.45
CA PHE A 48 5.77 -2.03 4.18
C PHE A 48 6.35 -3.40 4.51
N ASN A 49 5.48 -4.41 4.61
CA ASN A 49 5.86 -5.73 5.05
C ASN A 49 6.74 -6.43 4.01
N GLU A 50 6.29 -6.43 2.76
CA GLU A 50 6.99 -7.02 1.63
C GLU A 50 6.90 -6.12 0.40
N LEU A 51 8.05 -5.84 -0.21
CA LEU A 51 8.11 -5.24 -1.54
C LEU A 51 7.97 -6.40 -2.54
N LYS A 52 6.76 -6.64 -3.05
CA LYS A 52 6.48 -7.82 -3.89
C LYS A 52 7.08 -7.66 -5.28
N GLU A 53 6.81 -6.55 -5.94
CA GLU A 53 7.23 -6.37 -7.33
C GLU A 53 7.60 -4.93 -7.60
N LYS A 54 8.64 -4.69 -8.39
CA LYS A 54 8.87 -3.40 -9.03
C LYS A 54 8.18 -3.41 -10.38
N ILE A 55 7.43 -2.36 -10.69
CA ILE A 55 6.64 -2.24 -11.91
C ILE A 55 6.95 -0.95 -12.66
N ASP A 56 6.71 -0.96 -13.97
CA ASP A 56 6.71 0.26 -14.76
C ASP A 56 5.48 1.11 -14.43
N ARG A 57 5.70 2.39 -14.08
CA ARG A 57 4.63 3.31 -13.63
C ARG A 57 3.54 3.59 -14.67
N ARG A 58 3.81 3.39 -15.96
CA ARG A 58 2.87 3.72 -17.05
C ARG A 58 2.11 2.50 -17.53
N SER A 59 2.81 1.39 -17.69
CA SER A 59 2.26 0.15 -18.27
C SER A 59 1.84 -0.88 -17.22
N GLY A 60 2.25 -0.72 -15.96
CA GLY A 60 2.01 -1.70 -14.90
C GLY A 60 2.79 -3.00 -15.08
N LYS A 61 3.68 -3.09 -16.08
CA LYS A 61 4.47 -4.31 -16.33
C LYS A 61 5.49 -4.53 -15.22
N LYS A 62 5.57 -5.77 -14.74
CA LYS A 62 6.60 -6.22 -13.80
C LYS A 62 7.99 -6.06 -14.41
N LEU A 63 8.89 -5.44 -13.65
CA LEU A 63 10.29 -5.23 -13.99
C LEU A 63 11.21 -6.12 -13.14
N GLU A 64 10.90 -6.27 -11.86
CA GLU A 64 11.71 -7.04 -10.90
C GLU A 64 10.81 -7.70 -9.87
N ASP A 65 11.17 -8.92 -9.48
CA ASP A 65 10.54 -9.64 -8.38
C ASP A 65 11.28 -9.39 -7.07
N ASN A 66 10.54 -9.15 -5.99
CA ASN A 66 11.07 -8.88 -4.65
C ASN A 66 12.24 -7.88 -4.61
N PRO A 67 12.05 -6.63 -5.06
CA PRO A 67 13.13 -5.63 -5.05
C PRO A 67 13.61 -5.35 -3.63
N LYS A 68 14.93 -5.22 -3.45
CA LYS A 68 15.52 -4.95 -2.12
C LYS A 68 15.19 -3.56 -1.59
N SER A 69 15.04 -2.59 -2.48
CA SER A 69 14.84 -1.17 -2.15
C SER A 69 14.09 -0.45 -3.26
N LEU A 70 13.27 0.55 -2.92
CA LEU A 70 12.62 1.47 -3.85
C LEU A 70 13.21 2.88 -3.72
N LYS A 71 13.32 3.60 -4.84
CA LYS A 71 13.77 5.01 -4.86
C LYS A 71 12.74 5.91 -5.53
N SER A 72 12.95 7.23 -5.41
CA SER A 72 12.15 8.25 -6.10
C SER A 72 11.97 7.93 -7.60
N GLY A 73 10.72 7.93 -8.05
CA GLY A 73 10.31 7.63 -9.42
C GLY A 73 9.95 6.16 -9.70
N ASP A 74 10.26 5.24 -8.78
CA ASP A 74 9.88 3.83 -8.91
C ASP A 74 8.39 3.63 -8.60
N ALA A 75 7.79 2.66 -9.29
CA ALA A 75 6.49 2.11 -8.93
C ALA A 75 6.67 0.65 -8.48
N ALA A 76 5.87 0.23 -7.51
CA ALA A 76 5.97 -1.10 -6.95
C ALA A 76 4.61 -1.60 -6.43
N ILE A 77 4.46 -2.91 -6.37
CA ILE A 77 3.40 -3.58 -5.63
C ILE A 77 3.95 -3.93 -4.25
N VAL A 78 3.31 -3.44 -3.20
CA VAL A 78 3.77 -3.58 -1.81
C VAL A 78 2.66 -4.16 -0.96
N ASP A 79 3.01 -5.16 -0.15
CA ASP A 79 2.17 -5.65 0.93
C ASP A 79 2.36 -4.79 2.18
N MET A 80 1.26 -4.28 2.71
CA MET A 80 1.25 -3.36 3.84
C MET A 80 0.44 -3.92 4.99
N ILE A 81 0.94 -3.68 6.20
CA ILE A 81 0.27 -4.06 7.45
C ILE A 81 -0.02 -2.78 8.24
N PRO A 82 -1.29 -2.43 8.50
CA PRO A 82 -1.65 -1.37 9.42
C PRO A 82 -1.10 -1.61 10.83
N GLY A 83 -0.54 -0.59 11.47
CA GLY A 83 -0.11 -0.66 12.88
C GLY A 83 -1.27 -0.53 13.88
N LYS A 84 -2.46 -0.16 13.42
CA LYS A 84 -3.71 -0.06 14.18
C LYS A 84 -4.87 -0.56 13.31
N PRO A 85 -5.99 -1.00 13.90
CA PRO A 85 -7.18 -1.38 13.15
C PRO A 85 -7.57 -0.34 12.11
N MET A 86 -7.61 -0.77 10.85
CA MET A 86 -7.86 0.08 9.69
C MET A 86 -8.83 -0.65 8.76
N CYS A 87 -9.82 0.09 8.24
CA CYS A 87 -10.72 -0.40 7.21
C CYS A 87 -10.32 0.26 5.89
N VAL A 88 -9.98 -0.55 4.90
CA VAL A 88 -9.62 -0.14 3.53
C VAL A 88 -10.19 -1.16 2.57
N GLU A 89 -10.55 -0.69 1.37
CA GLU A 89 -11.16 -1.50 0.32
C GLU A 89 -10.34 -1.43 -0.97
N SER A 90 -10.63 -2.33 -1.91
CA SER A 90 -10.02 -2.29 -3.24
C SER A 90 -10.49 -1.07 -4.02
N PHE A 91 -9.54 -0.33 -4.61
CA PHE A 91 -9.83 0.84 -5.45
C PHE A 91 -10.74 0.54 -6.65
N SER A 92 -10.81 -0.71 -7.11
CA SER A 92 -11.69 -1.10 -8.21
C SER A 92 -13.16 -1.29 -7.80
N GLU A 93 -13.39 -1.49 -6.50
CA GLU A 93 -14.71 -1.83 -5.94
C GLU A 93 -15.38 -0.62 -5.29
N TYR A 94 -14.60 0.25 -4.66
CA TYR A 94 -15.04 1.43 -3.90
C TYR A 94 -14.17 2.65 -4.16
#